data_AF-A0A5R2MZV6-F1
#
_entry.id   AF-A0A5R2MZV6-F1
#
_cell.length_a   1.000
_cell.length_b   1.000
_cell.length_c   1.000
_cell.angle_alpha   90.00
_cell.angle_beta   90.00
_cell.angle_gamma   90.00
#
_symmetry.space_group_name_H-M   'P 1'
#
loop_
_entity.id
_entity.type
_entity.pdbx_description
1 polymer ?
#
loop_
_entity_poly.entity_id
_entity_poly.type
_entity_poly.pdbx_seq_one_letter_code
_entity_poly.pdbx_strand_id
1 'polypeptide(L)'
;GAIAKVRNYLIDHGLSEDDDWALWIDIDVWRFPGDVLNRLIATGHSIAVPNCVKIAGGASFDLNSFVIRRQTRDYRYYREIRGGLHQPPVQTPSRYHLSDVRHLDIIGLDAVGGTMLLVDAALHRGGLRFPEI
;
A
#
# COMPACT_ATOMS: atom_id res chain seq x y z
N GLY A 1 -15.54 1.96 -1.21
CA GLY A 1 -16.61 1.14 -1.82
C GLY A 1 -16.27 0.54 -3.19
N ALA A 2 -16.57 1.22 -4.31
CA ALA A 2 -16.58 0.60 -5.64
C ALA A 2 -15.25 -0.03 -6.10
N ILE A 3 -14.13 0.65 -5.85
CA ILE A 3 -12.80 0.13 -6.23
C ILE A 3 -12.39 -1.13 -5.45
N ALA A 4 -12.73 -1.19 -4.15
CA ALA A 4 -12.43 -2.35 -3.32
C ALA A 4 -13.19 -3.59 -3.81
N LYS A 5 -14.46 -3.44 -4.20
CA LYS A 5 -15.26 -4.50 -4.82
C LYS A 5 -14.62 -5.06 -6.08
N VAL A 6 -14.16 -4.17 -6.98
CA VAL A 6 -13.50 -4.59 -8.23
C VAL A 6 -12.19 -5.32 -7.94
N ARG A 7 -11.36 -4.81 -7.03
CA ARG A 7 -10.12 -5.50 -6.63
C ARG A 7 -10.41 -6.86 -6.00
N ASN A 8 -11.41 -6.96 -5.13
CA ASN A 8 -11.80 -8.24 -4.53
C ASN A 8 -12.31 -9.22 -5.58
N TYR A 9 -13.10 -8.75 -6.55
CA TYR A 9 -13.54 -9.57 -7.69
C TYR A 9 -12.35 -10.08 -8.52
N LEU A 10 -11.34 -9.25 -8.77
CA LEU A 10 -10.13 -9.65 -9.47
C LEU A 10 -9.30 -10.68 -8.68
N ILE A 11 -9.28 -10.60 -7.34
CA ILE A 11 -8.67 -11.66 -6.52
C ILE A 11 -9.42 -12.99 -6.73
N ASP A 12 -10.75 -12.96 -6.68
CA ASP A 12 -11.58 -14.18 -6.77
C ASP A 12 -11.47 -14.90 -8.12
N HIS A 13 -11.16 -14.16 -9.20
CA HIS A 13 -11.19 -14.70 -10.56
C HIS A 13 -9.82 -14.70 -11.25
N GLY A 14 -8.85 -13.96 -10.72
CA GLY A 14 -7.55 -13.74 -11.32
C GLY A 14 -6.39 -14.39 -10.57
N LEU A 15 -6.61 -14.89 -9.35
CA LEU A 15 -5.59 -15.59 -8.58
C LEU A 15 -5.86 -17.09 -8.55
N SER A 16 -4.85 -17.87 -8.93
CA SER A 16 -4.85 -19.33 -8.91
C SER A 16 -4.05 -19.89 -7.74
N GLU A 17 -4.07 -21.21 -7.57
CA GLU A 17 -3.28 -21.90 -6.54
C GLU A 17 -1.78 -21.86 -6.82
N ASP A 18 -1.39 -21.80 -8.09
CA ASP A 18 0.00 -21.83 -8.55
C ASP A 18 0.67 -20.44 -8.55
N ASP A 19 -0.08 -19.36 -8.29
CA ASP A 19 0.48 -18.01 -8.24
C ASP A 19 1.27 -17.78 -6.95
N ASP A 20 2.52 -17.33 -7.06
CA ASP A 20 3.35 -16.96 -5.91
C ASP A 20 3.07 -15.53 -5.42
N TRP A 21 2.75 -14.62 -6.35
CA TRP A 21 2.65 -13.19 -6.08
C TRP A 21 1.48 -12.55 -6.83
N ALA A 22 0.82 -11.59 -6.20
CA ALA A 22 -0.11 -10.66 -6.84
C ALA A 22 0.52 -9.26 -6.91
N LEU A 23 0.73 -8.74 -8.13
CA LEU A 23 1.21 -7.38 -8.35
C LEU A 23 0.06 -6.48 -8.83
N TRP A 24 -0.35 -5.55 -7.99
CA TRP A 24 -1.32 -4.51 -8.30
C TRP A 24 -0.61 -3.31 -8.92
N ILE A 25 -1.12 -2.82 -10.04
CA ILE A 25 -0.64 -1.61 -10.72
C ILE A 25 -1.86 -0.81 -11.19
N ASP A 26 -2.00 0.41 -10.71
CA ASP A 26 -3.04 1.31 -11.21
C ASP A 26 -2.70 1.78 -12.64
N ILE A 27 -3.72 2.01 -13.47
CA ILE A 27 -3.56 2.29 -14.91
C ILE A 27 -2.84 3.61 -15.21
N ASP A 28 -2.76 4.52 -14.24
CA ASP A 28 -2.07 5.80 -14.35
C ASP A 28 -0.56 5.72 -14.02
N VAL A 29 -0.06 4.53 -13.67
CA VAL A 29 1.37 4.26 -13.53
C VAL A 29 1.99 3.93 -14.89
N TRP A 30 2.51 4.96 -15.55
CA TRP A 30 3.05 4.84 -16.92
C TRP A 30 4.57 4.57 -16.98
N ARG A 31 5.32 4.72 -15.88
CA ARG A 31 6.77 4.53 -15.85
C ARG A 31 7.26 3.93 -14.54
N PHE A 32 8.02 2.85 -14.64
CA PHE A 32 8.72 2.17 -13.54
C PHE A 32 9.93 1.40 -14.11
N PRO A 33 10.91 1.00 -13.28
CA PRO A 33 12.02 0.17 -13.73
C PRO A 33 11.52 -1.17 -14.31
N GLY A 34 12.13 -1.65 -15.40
CA GLY A 34 11.73 -2.92 -16.02
C GLY A 34 11.92 -4.16 -15.14
N ASP A 35 12.71 -4.04 -14.07
CA ASP A 35 12.98 -5.06 -13.06
C ASP A 35 12.21 -4.81 -11.74
N VAL A 36 11.15 -3.98 -11.76
CA VAL A 36 10.42 -3.58 -10.53
C VAL A 36 9.89 -4.77 -9.73
N LEU A 37 9.36 -5.80 -10.41
CA LEU A 37 8.86 -7.00 -9.73
C LEU A 37 9.97 -7.70 -8.94
N ASN A 38 11.12 -7.94 -9.58
CA ASN A 38 12.27 -8.56 -8.93
C ASN A 38 12.79 -7.73 -7.75
N ARG A 39 12.80 -6.39 -7.88
CA ARG A 39 13.19 -5.48 -6.78
C ARG A 39 12.25 -5.59 -5.59
N LEU A 40 10.94 -5.64 -5.84
CA LEU A 40 9.93 -5.76 -4.79
C LEU A 40 10.03 -7.12 -4.10
N ILE A 41 10.18 -8.21 -4.85
CA ILE A 41 10.41 -9.56 -4.29
C ILE A 41 11.71 -9.59 -3.45
N ALA A 42 12.78 -8.95 -3.93
CA ALA A 42 14.07 -8.89 -3.24
C ALA A 42 14.04 -8.14 -1.90
N THR A 43 12.97 -7.39 -1.58
CA THR A 43 12.77 -6.82 -0.24
C THR A 43 12.56 -7.90 0.82
N GLY A 44 12.13 -9.11 0.41
CA GLY A 44 11.87 -10.23 1.31
C GLY A 44 10.66 -10.02 2.21
N HIS A 45 9.69 -9.19 1.80
CA HIS A 45 8.48 -8.89 2.57
C HIS A 45 7.23 -9.35 1.83
N SER A 46 6.28 -9.95 2.55
CA SER A 46 5.03 -10.46 1.96
C SER A 46 4.09 -9.37 1.45
N ILE A 47 4.30 -8.11 1.84
CA ILE A 47 3.60 -6.95 1.29
C ILE A 47 4.63 -5.84 1.09
N ALA A 48 4.73 -5.33 -0.15
CA ALA A 48 5.68 -4.28 -0.49
C ALA A 48 5.07 -3.26 -1.46
N VAL A 49 5.36 -1.98 -1.22
CA VAL A 49 5.01 -0.88 -2.12
C VAL A 49 6.26 -0.07 -2.45
N PRO A 50 6.46 0.34 -3.71
CA PRO A 50 7.45 1.36 -4.02
C PRO A 50 6.88 2.75 -3.72
N ASN A 51 7.77 3.75 -3.60
CA ASN A 51 7.35 5.15 -3.56
C ASN A 51 7.01 5.64 -4.97
N CYS A 52 5.72 5.59 -5.34
CA CYS A 52 5.23 6.19 -6.57
C CYS A 52 5.22 7.72 -6.46
N VAL A 53 5.75 8.41 -7.47
CA VAL A 53 5.88 9.88 -7.51
C VAL A 53 5.45 10.42 -8.87
N LYS A 54 4.92 11.66 -8.91
CA LYS A 54 4.59 12.32 -10.19
C LYS A 54 5.82 12.79 -10.97
N ILE A 55 6.85 13.22 -10.22
CA ILE A 55 8.11 13.74 -10.74
C ILE A 55 9.22 12.99 -10.01
N ALA A 56 10.26 12.55 -10.73
CA ALA A 56 11.40 11.87 -10.12
C ALA A 56 11.99 12.71 -8.98
N GLY A 57 12.15 12.12 -7.80
CA GLY A 57 12.59 12.82 -6.60
C GLY A 57 11.53 13.73 -5.95
N GLY A 58 10.31 13.82 -6.49
CA GLY A 58 9.23 14.62 -5.96
C GLY A 58 8.53 14.03 -4.72
N ALA A 59 7.37 14.60 -4.40
CA ALA A 59 6.49 14.09 -3.34
C ALA A 59 5.82 12.77 -3.74
N SER A 60 5.45 11.98 -2.74
CA SER A 60 4.65 10.76 -2.94
C SER A 60 3.35 11.11 -3.64
N PHE A 61 3.04 10.35 -4.69
CA PHE A 61 1.77 10.42 -5.40
C PHE A 61 0.69 9.69 -4.62
N ASP A 62 1.00 8.46 -4.20
CA ASP A 62 0.12 7.67 -3.33
C ASP A 62 0.31 8.11 -1.88
N LEU A 63 -0.70 8.79 -1.33
CA LEU A 63 -0.70 9.25 0.05
C LEU A 63 -1.28 8.21 1.02
N ASN A 64 -1.77 7.07 0.52
CA ASN A 64 -2.29 6.00 1.37
C ASN A 64 -1.19 5.08 1.91
N SER A 65 0.02 5.15 1.35
CA SER A 65 1.22 4.55 1.92
C SER A 65 1.85 5.51 2.93
N PHE A 66 1.80 5.18 4.21
CA PHE A 66 2.32 6.05 5.27
C PHE A 66 2.78 5.31 6.53
N VAL A 67 3.59 6.01 7.31
CA VAL A 67 4.03 5.65 8.66
C VAL A 67 3.48 6.67 9.64
N ILE A 68 3.02 6.21 10.80
CA ILE A 68 2.62 7.06 11.90
C ILE A 68 3.67 6.97 13.00
N ARG A 69 4.29 8.11 13.33
CA ARG A 69 5.22 8.21 14.46
C ARG A 69 4.53 8.83 15.66
N ARG A 70 4.79 8.29 16.86
CA ARG A 70 4.30 8.82 18.13
C ARG A 70 2.77 8.90 18.20
N GLN A 71 2.09 7.85 17.75
CA GLN A 71 0.63 7.79 17.82
C GLN A 71 0.16 7.68 19.28
N THR A 72 -0.67 8.62 19.70
CA THR A 72 -1.43 8.53 20.95
C THR A 72 -2.82 7.98 20.65
N ARG A 73 -3.23 6.91 21.33
CA ARG A 73 -4.58 6.32 21.22
C ARG A 73 -5.60 7.10 22.05
N ASP A 74 -5.76 8.38 21.73
CA ASP A 74 -6.75 9.28 22.32
C ASP A 74 -8.05 9.30 21.50
N TYR A 75 -8.99 10.18 21.85
CA TYR A 75 -10.25 10.30 21.13
C TYR A 75 -10.08 10.68 19.64
N ARG A 76 -8.98 11.34 19.24
CA ARG A 76 -8.73 11.71 17.84
C ARG A 76 -8.39 10.46 17.04
N TYR A 77 -7.55 9.58 17.58
CA TYR A 77 -7.24 8.29 16.97
C TYR A 77 -8.51 7.51 16.65
N TYR A 78 -9.42 7.34 17.61
CA TYR A 78 -10.66 6.58 17.39
C TYR A 78 -11.63 7.24 16.41
N ARG A 79 -11.63 8.59 16.32
CA ARG A 79 -12.42 9.31 15.30
C ARG A 79 -11.89 9.12 13.88
N GLU A 80 -10.62 8.76 13.74
CA GLU A 80 -9.96 8.51 12.46
C GLU A 80 -10.06 7.04 12.03
N ILE A 81 -10.63 6.16 12.87
CA ILE A 81 -10.89 4.77 12.50
C ILE A 81 -12.09 4.67 11.56
N ARG A 82 -11.89 4.03 10.41
CA ARG A 82 -12.93 3.75 9.41
C ARG A 82 -12.90 2.26 9.07
N GLY A 83 -13.99 1.56 9.40
CA GLY A 83 -14.12 0.11 9.24
C GLY A 83 -12.93 -0.68 9.80
N GLY A 84 -12.48 -0.30 11.01
CA GLY A 84 -11.36 -0.97 11.69
C GLY A 84 -9.97 -0.50 11.28
N LEU A 85 -9.84 0.34 10.25
CA LEU A 85 -8.56 0.87 9.78
C LEU A 85 -8.34 2.29 10.27
N HIS A 86 -7.12 2.59 10.71
CA HIS A 86 -6.76 3.95 11.07
C HIS A 86 -6.47 4.78 9.81
N GLN A 87 -7.29 5.79 9.56
CA GLN A 87 -7.23 6.67 8.39
C GLN A 87 -7.12 8.13 8.83
N PRO A 88 -5.96 8.55 9.37
CA PRO A 88 -5.74 9.95 9.73
C PRO A 88 -5.84 10.83 8.48
N PRO A 89 -6.14 12.13 8.60
CA PRO A 89 -5.96 13.10 7.52
C PRO A 89 -4.53 13.10 6.96
N VAL A 90 -4.36 13.57 5.73
CA VAL A 90 -3.03 13.67 5.09
C VAL A 90 -2.12 14.64 5.84
N GLN A 91 -2.68 15.72 6.38
CA GLN A 91 -1.94 16.79 7.05
C GLN A 91 -1.63 16.47 8.53
N THR A 92 -1.94 15.25 8.99
CA THR A 92 -1.66 14.84 10.37
C THR A 92 -0.15 14.89 10.61
N PRO A 93 0.36 15.70 11.58
CA PRO A 93 1.81 15.91 11.76
C PRO A 93 2.63 14.65 12.08
N SER A 94 1.98 13.61 12.59
CA SER A 94 2.60 12.31 12.86
C SER A 94 2.59 11.36 11.66
N ARG A 95 1.91 11.69 10.57
CA ARG A 95 1.81 10.88 9.35
C ARG A 95 2.92 11.29 8.38
N TYR A 96 3.82 10.36 8.12
CA TYR A 96 4.93 10.50 7.18
C TYR A 96 4.65 9.67 5.95
N HIS A 97 4.81 10.25 4.77
CA HIS A 97 4.74 9.55 3.50
C HIS A 97 6.12 9.02 3.12
N LEU A 98 6.18 8.11 2.15
CA LEU A 98 7.43 7.53 1.67
C LEU A 98 8.44 8.59 1.19
N SER A 99 7.94 9.71 0.66
CA SER A 99 8.75 10.87 0.29
C SER A 99 9.42 11.58 1.47
N ASP A 100 8.87 11.52 2.68
CA ASP A 100 9.46 12.13 3.87
C ASP A 100 10.62 11.28 4.43
N VAL A 101 10.60 9.98 4.13
CA VAL A 101 11.56 8.98 4.63
C VAL A 101 12.45 8.40 3.53
N ARG A 102 12.57 9.09 2.39
CA ARG A 102 13.34 8.67 1.20
C ARG A 102 14.84 8.40 1.42
N HIS A 103 15.36 8.76 2.59
CA HIS A 103 16.74 8.49 3.00
C HIS A 103 16.93 7.07 3.54
N LEU A 104 15.83 6.32 3.70
CA LEU A 104 15.81 4.91 4.07
C LEU A 104 15.48 4.09 2.82
N ASP A 105 16.21 2.99 2.62
CA ASP A 105 15.95 2.08 1.49
C ASP A 105 14.65 1.30 1.69
N ILE A 106 14.37 0.87 2.93
CA ILE A 106 13.17 0.12 3.32
C ILE A 106 12.67 0.64 4.68
N ILE A 107 11.35 0.75 4.84
CA ILE A 107 10.70 1.11 6.10
C ILE A 107 9.39 0.34 6.27
N GLY A 108 9.09 -0.07 7.51
CA GLY A 108 7.78 -0.64 7.85
C GLY A 108 6.68 0.42 7.77
N LEU A 109 5.55 0.06 7.19
CA LEU A 109 4.39 0.93 6.99
C LEU A 109 3.22 0.55 7.90
N ASP A 110 2.46 1.55 8.33
CA ASP A 110 1.22 1.36 9.08
C ASP A 110 0.01 1.20 8.15
N ALA A 111 0.10 1.75 6.93
CA ALA A 111 -0.86 1.58 5.87
C ALA A 111 -0.16 1.58 4.51
N VAL A 112 -0.77 0.87 3.56
CA VAL A 112 -0.34 0.81 2.16
C VAL A 112 -1.45 1.32 1.25
N GLY A 113 -1.05 2.02 0.21
CA GLY A 113 -1.91 2.31 -0.92
C GLY A 113 -1.82 1.24 -2.01
N GLY A 114 -2.49 1.51 -3.13
CA GLY A 114 -2.67 0.53 -4.21
C GLY A 114 -2.11 0.97 -5.56
N THR A 115 -1.42 2.11 -5.64
CA THR A 115 -0.88 2.60 -6.92
C THR A 115 0.09 1.59 -7.54
N MET A 116 0.99 1.04 -6.72
CA MET A 116 1.70 -0.20 -7.02
C MET A 116 1.89 -0.98 -5.73
N LEU A 117 1.46 -2.23 -5.68
CA LEU A 117 1.46 -3.04 -4.47
C LEU A 117 1.74 -4.50 -4.83
N LEU A 118 2.85 -5.03 -4.32
CA LEU A 118 3.15 -6.46 -4.33
C LEU A 118 2.59 -7.11 -3.07
N VAL A 119 1.85 -8.20 -3.24
CA VAL A 119 1.31 -9.01 -2.15
C VAL A 119 1.67 -10.47 -2.42
N ASP A 120 2.18 -11.16 -1.41
CA ASP A 120 2.31 -12.62 -1.41
C ASP A 120 0.93 -13.23 -1.64
N ALA A 121 0.78 -14.01 -2.70
CA ALA A 121 -0.50 -14.55 -3.11
C ALA A 121 -1.13 -15.44 -2.01
N ALA A 122 -0.32 -16.06 -1.15
CA ALA A 122 -0.80 -16.84 -0.02
C ALA A 122 -1.62 -15.99 0.97
N LEU A 123 -1.34 -14.69 1.09
CA LEU A 123 -2.12 -13.80 1.96
C LEU A 123 -3.54 -13.60 1.41
N HIS A 124 -3.68 -13.38 0.11
CA HIS A 124 -4.99 -13.26 -0.54
C HIS A 124 -5.78 -14.57 -0.45
N ARG A 125 -5.14 -15.71 -0.72
CA ARG A 125 -5.73 -17.05 -0.52
C ARG A 125 -6.12 -17.30 0.95
N GLY A 126 -5.32 -16.77 1.89
CA GLY A 126 -5.60 -16.77 3.33
C GLY A 126 -6.71 -15.81 3.77
N GLY A 127 -7.34 -15.07 2.84
CA GLY A 127 -8.48 -14.21 3.12
C GLY A 127 -8.14 -12.72 3.29
N LEU A 128 -6.90 -12.28 3.01
CA LEU A 128 -6.58 -10.86 2.94
C LEU A 128 -7.32 -10.21 1.77
N ARG A 129 -8.15 -9.20 2.05
CA ARG A 129 -8.99 -8.51 1.06
C ARG A 129 -8.87 -7.00 1.16
N PHE A 130 -9.28 -6.30 0.10
CA PHE A 130 -9.42 -4.85 0.13
C PHE A 130 -10.69 -4.48 0.92
N PRO A 131 -10.58 -3.62 1.94
CA PRO A 131 -11.68 -3.26 2.80
C PRO A 131 -12.72 -2.41 2.05
N GLU A 132 -13.98 -2.83 2.09
CA GLU A 132 -15.11 -2.14 1.45
C GLU A 132 -15.72 -1.06 2.35
N ILE A 133 -14.87 -0.12 2.76
CA ILE A 133 -15.21 1.05 3.58
C ILE A 133 -15.60 2.28 2.75
#